data_AF-A0AAU3SFW2-F1
#
_entry.id   AF-A0AAU3SFW2-F1
#
_cell.length_a   1.000
_cell.length_b   1.000
_cell.length_c   1.000
_cell.angle_alpha   90.00
_cell.angle_beta   90.00
_cell.angle_gamma   90.00
#
_symmetry.space_group_name_H-M   'P 1'
#
loop_
_entity.id
_entity.type
_entity.pdbx_description
1 polymer ?
#
loop_
_entity_poly.entity_id
_entity_poly.type
_entity_poly.pdbx_seq_one_letter_code
_entity_poly.pdbx_strand_id
1 'polypeptide(L)'
;MIFTATQDTLPPVPPAQRLDAAPSGLAETVELTAAHLDSHAHTVAVFERILDGLVRQAHRARHPLAEALSTALGHRYPEEETEANRLTPVDVVVASLLWRVAGYSLKPEYVRRERGHEECAQGGLELVMKARVREIGYALRSGTPQPFLLATPTWDTGALEAAELVERLVEYRRLGVRPGPADFGQALLRVRRDDPAAPAAAAAAERLGTSEGDRLAAWLGPDGEPGTPRRRVVMPDPGAHRAWSRTGAAVPQVAFLSGERPALRWEFPDAFQWLNRPHEGFTQCYHWAGGHAVRASVLPEDRDTQASWLLPGVTLAATVGDHGGAWMLPHLALLGGPAGTGLHSAIAAGLGGRYPDGRRPAVEALLVLAGRGELDAPLLGRELASMVTLGTVKPNRLADAARTAAAAGAYATVWAVLAEVLPALLPSVRGAGEVLAVAAECVERSGASGPAPAEVAAAAARTGSSRLVSEARRLTSALSGR
;
A
#
# COMPACT_ATOMS: atom_id res chain seq x y z
N MET A 1 23.72 -17.08 6.22
CA MET A 1 23.98 -18.46 6.72
C MET A 1 22.93 -19.38 6.14
N ILE A 2 23.25 -20.65 5.80
CA ILE A 2 22.25 -21.61 5.28
C ILE A 2 21.84 -22.53 6.43
N PHE A 3 20.55 -22.60 6.73
CA PHE A 3 19.95 -23.47 7.75
C PHE A 3 18.96 -24.42 7.10
N THR A 4 18.81 -25.62 7.64
CA THR A 4 17.69 -26.53 7.29
C THR A 4 16.64 -26.45 8.38
N ALA A 5 15.37 -26.19 8.05
CA ALA A 5 14.27 -26.10 9.01
C ALA A 5 13.00 -26.73 8.42
N THR A 6 12.10 -27.18 9.30
CA THR A 6 10.75 -27.62 8.92
C THR A 6 9.94 -26.42 8.43
N GLN A 7 9.06 -26.64 7.45
CA GLN A 7 8.18 -25.60 6.93
C GLN A 7 7.23 -25.07 8.01
N ASP A 8 6.99 -23.76 8.01
CA ASP A 8 6.07 -23.10 8.93
C ASP A 8 4.61 -23.52 8.70
N THR A 9 3.83 -23.54 9.78
CA THR A 9 2.38 -23.77 9.75
C THR A 9 1.66 -22.43 9.91
N LEU A 10 1.63 -21.65 8.83
CA LEU A 10 1.14 -20.27 8.84
C LEU A 10 -0.40 -20.19 8.76
N PRO A 11 -1.03 -19.12 9.27
CA PRO A 11 -2.44 -18.88 9.05
C PRO A 11 -2.73 -18.72 7.55
N PRO A 12 -3.92 -19.12 7.07
CA PRO A 12 -4.27 -18.97 5.67
C PRO A 12 -4.34 -17.48 5.30
N VAL A 13 -3.74 -17.14 4.16
CA VAL A 13 -3.84 -15.79 3.60
C VAL A 13 -5.14 -15.71 2.79
N PRO A 14 -6.04 -14.74 3.07
CA PRO A 14 -7.24 -14.55 2.26
C PRO A 14 -6.86 -14.32 0.79
N PRO A 15 -7.44 -15.07 -0.17
CA PRO A 15 -7.19 -14.84 -1.58
C PRO A 15 -7.81 -13.50 -2.01
N ALA A 16 -7.14 -12.79 -2.92
CA ALA A 16 -7.73 -11.63 -3.58
C ALA A 16 -9.01 -12.05 -4.32
N GLN A 17 -10.05 -11.22 -4.24
CA GLN A 17 -11.34 -11.54 -4.85
C GLN A 17 -11.47 -10.79 -6.17
N ARG A 18 -11.97 -11.48 -7.20
CA ARG A 18 -12.35 -10.78 -8.43
C ARG A 18 -13.50 -9.85 -8.11
N LEU A 19 -13.46 -8.68 -8.72
CA LEU A 19 -14.53 -7.71 -8.60
C LEU A 19 -15.80 -8.25 -9.28
N ASP A 20 -16.93 -8.17 -8.58
CA ASP A 20 -18.23 -8.41 -9.19
C ASP A 20 -18.48 -7.44 -10.35
N ALA A 21 -19.27 -7.87 -11.33
CA ALA A 21 -19.67 -7.01 -12.42
C ALA A 21 -20.34 -5.70 -11.94
N ALA A 22 -20.25 -4.66 -12.76
CA ALA A 22 -20.97 -3.42 -12.53
C ALA A 22 -22.49 -3.69 -12.45
N PRO A 23 -23.24 -2.89 -11.67
CA PRO A 23 -24.70 -2.99 -11.59
C PRO A 23 -25.36 -3.09 -12.97
N SER A 24 -26.17 -4.12 -13.13
CA SER A 24 -26.75 -4.54 -14.41
C SER A 24 -27.82 -3.58 -14.94
N GLY A 25 -28.52 -2.90 -14.02
CA GLY A 25 -29.67 -2.04 -14.33
C GLY A 25 -29.75 -0.76 -13.49
N LEU A 26 -30.75 0.06 -13.82
CA LEU A 26 -31.01 1.35 -13.18
C LEU A 26 -31.25 1.21 -11.68
N ALA A 27 -32.19 0.34 -11.27
CA ALA A 27 -32.57 0.16 -9.86
C ALA A 27 -31.37 -0.26 -9.00
N GLU A 28 -30.65 -1.30 -9.42
CA GLU A 28 -29.46 -1.80 -8.73
C GLU A 28 -28.37 -0.71 -8.60
N THR A 29 -28.18 0.12 -9.64
CA THR A 29 -27.21 1.22 -9.61
C THR A 29 -27.59 2.26 -8.56
N VAL A 30 -28.87 2.66 -8.52
CA VAL A 30 -29.37 3.67 -7.57
C VAL A 30 -29.32 3.15 -6.14
N GLU A 31 -29.75 1.90 -5.91
CA GLU A 31 -29.74 1.24 -4.60
C GLU A 31 -28.33 1.09 -4.04
N LEU A 32 -27.38 0.58 -4.85
CA LEU A 32 -25.99 0.44 -4.44
C LEU A 32 -25.35 1.80 -4.13
N THR A 33 -25.66 2.82 -4.93
CA THR A 33 -25.15 4.19 -4.71
C THR A 33 -25.70 4.78 -3.40
N ALA A 34 -27.00 4.65 -3.16
CA ALA A 34 -27.64 5.14 -1.94
C ALA A 34 -27.09 4.44 -0.69
N ALA A 35 -26.99 3.11 -0.72
CA ALA A 35 -26.46 2.32 0.39
C ALA A 35 -25.01 2.72 0.73
N HIS A 36 -24.18 3.02 -0.28
CA HIS A 36 -22.82 3.47 -0.06
C HIS A 36 -22.72 4.86 0.55
N LEU A 37 -23.57 5.80 0.10
CA LEU A 37 -23.57 7.18 0.59
C LEU A 37 -24.08 7.32 2.03
N ASP A 38 -24.79 6.31 2.54
CA ASP A 38 -25.22 6.21 3.94
C ASP A 38 -24.24 5.39 4.82
N SER A 39 -23.29 4.69 4.19
CA SER A 39 -22.29 3.86 4.87
C SER A 39 -21.06 4.67 5.28
N HIS A 40 -20.48 4.31 6.43
CA HIS A 40 -19.16 4.77 6.88
C HIS A 40 -18.03 3.82 6.48
N ALA A 41 -18.38 2.63 5.98
CA ALA A 41 -17.44 1.64 5.47
C ALA A 41 -17.41 1.74 3.95
N HIS A 42 -16.24 2.05 3.39
CA HIS A 42 -16.04 1.98 1.95
C HIS A 42 -15.02 0.87 1.63
N THR A 43 -15.26 0.16 0.54
CA THR A 43 -14.29 -0.81 0.00
C THR A 43 -13.94 -0.38 -1.40
N VAL A 44 -12.75 -0.79 -1.88
CA VAL A 44 -12.36 -0.59 -3.29
C VAL A 44 -13.44 -1.16 -4.21
N ALA A 45 -13.93 -2.36 -3.87
CA ALA A 45 -14.91 -3.06 -4.66
C ALA A 45 -16.22 -2.27 -4.83
N VAL A 46 -16.84 -1.84 -3.73
CA VAL A 46 -18.11 -1.09 -3.78
C VAL A 46 -17.91 0.25 -4.47
N PHE A 47 -16.82 0.96 -4.13
CA PHE A 47 -16.51 2.26 -4.71
C PHE A 47 -16.39 2.20 -6.25
N GLU A 48 -15.59 1.27 -6.77
CA GLU A 48 -15.36 1.15 -8.21
C GLU A 48 -16.58 0.62 -8.97
N ARG A 49 -17.33 -0.32 -8.38
CA ARG A 49 -18.59 -0.81 -8.97
C ARG A 49 -19.63 0.29 -9.13
N ILE A 50 -19.73 1.19 -8.15
CA ILE A 50 -20.65 2.34 -8.23
C ILE A 50 -20.24 3.29 -9.35
N LEU A 51 -18.95 3.66 -9.42
CA LEU A 51 -18.47 4.55 -10.47
C LEU A 51 -18.70 3.97 -11.86
N ASP A 52 -18.35 2.70 -12.10
CA ASP A 52 -18.54 2.05 -13.39
C ASP A 52 -20.03 1.89 -13.72
N GLY A 53 -20.85 1.54 -12.73
CA GLY A 53 -22.32 1.44 -12.87
C GLY A 53 -22.96 2.77 -13.27
N LEU A 54 -22.65 3.85 -12.56
CA LEU A 54 -23.17 5.20 -12.85
C LEU A 54 -22.79 5.65 -14.28
N VAL A 55 -21.55 5.41 -14.69
CA VAL A 55 -21.06 5.77 -16.03
C VAL A 55 -21.78 4.97 -17.12
N ARG A 56 -21.86 3.64 -16.98
CA ARG A 56 -22.56 2.76 -17.94
C ARG A 56 -24.04 3.11 -18.06
N GLN A 57 -24.73 3.33 -16.95
CA GLN A 57 -26.14 3.70 -16.97
C GLN A 57 -26.35 5.10 -17.56
N ALA A 58 -25.46 6.06 -17.27
CA ALA A 58 -25.52 7.39 -17.86
C ALA A 58 -25.30 7.37 -19.37
N HIS A 59 -24.41 6.50 -19.86
CA HIS A 59 -24.17 6.31 -21.29
C HIS A 59 -25.39 5.74 -22.03
N ARG A 60 -26.06 4.75 -21.43
CA ARG A 60 -27.25 4.11 -22.02
C ARG A 60 -28.50 4.96 -21.92
N ALA A 61 -28.77 5.52 -20.74
CA ALA A 61 -30.04 6.15 -20.39
C ALA A 61 -29.87 7.22 -19.30
N ARG A 62 -29.19 8.32 -19.66
CA ARG A 62 -28.91 9.43 -18.74
C ARG A 62 -30.14 10.00 -18.02
N HIS A 63 -31.21 10.32 -18.77
CA HIS A 63 -32.37 11.00 -18.19
C HIS A 63 -33.10 10.12 -17.16
N PRO A 64 -33.44 8.85 -17.46
CA PRO A 64 -33.98 7.94 -16.45
C PRO A 64 -33.08 7.78 -15.22
N LEU A 65 -31.75 7.76 -15.41
CA LEU A 65 -30.80 7.70 -14.29
C LEU A 65 -30.87 8.95 -13.41
N ALA A 66 -30.84 10.14 -14.01
CA ALA A 66 -30.89 11.40 -13.26
C ALA A 66 -32.21 11.54 -12.49
N GLU A 67 -33.34 11.15 -13.09
CA GLU A 67 -34.65 11.16 -12.44
C GLU A 67 -34.66 10.23 -11.22
N ALA A 68 -34.24 8.97 -11.37
CA ALA A 68 -34.21 8.01 -10.28
C ALA A 68 -33.26 8.44 -9.13
N LEU A 69 -32.08 8.98 -9.47
CA LEU A 69 -31.15 9.53 -8.48
C LEU A 69 -31.72 10.77 -7.80
N SER A 70 -32.45 11.62 -8.52
CA SER A 70 -33.10 12.80 -7.92
C SER A 70 -34.16 12.38 -6.90
N THR A 71 -34.97 11.37 -7.22
CA THR A 71 -35.96 10.82 -6.29
C THR A 71 -35.31 10.20 -5.05
N ALA A 72 -34.28 9.39 -5.23
CA ALA A 72 -33.65 8.67 -4.12
C ALA A 72 -32.73 9.56 -3.26
N LEU A 73 -31.95 10.45 -3.89
CA LEU A 73 -30.82 11.14 -3.26
C LEU A 73 -30.89 12.67 -3.38
N GLY A 74 -31.90 13.23 -4.06
CA GLY A 74 -32.00 14.68 -4.28
C GLY A 74 -32.02 15.50 -2.99
N HIS A 75 -32.57 14.95 -1.90
CA HIS A 75 -32.60 15.59 -0.58
C HIS A 75 -31.20 15.81 0.03
N ARG A 76 -30.17 15.09 -0.44
CA ARG A 76 -28.78 15.22 0.05
C ARG A 76 -28.05 16.42 -0.55
N TYR A 77 -28.52 16.94 -1.68
CA TYR A 77 -27.84 17.99 -2.42
C TYR A 77 -28.66 19.28 -2.38
N PRO A 78 -28.06 20.41 -1.99
CA PRO A 78 -28.75 21.71 -2.06
C PRO A 78 -29.14 22.04 -3.50
N GLU A 79 -30.16 22.88 -3.68
CA GLU A 79 -30.55 23.37 -5.01
C GLU A 79 -29.44 24.21 -5.67
N GLU A 80 -28.67 24.91 -4.85
CA GLU A 80 -27.50 25.67 -5.27
C GLU A 80 -26.32 24.76 -5.65
N GLU A 81 -25.56 25.15 -6.68
CA GLU A 81 -24.37 24.41 -7.09
C GLU A 81 -23.30 24.40 -5.98
N THR A 82 -22.79 23.22 -5.65
CA THR A 82 -21.69 23.03 -4.68
C THR A 82 -20.36 22.80 -5.41
N GLU A 83 -19.25 23.34 -4.91
CA GLU A 83 -17.93 23.04 -5.48
C GLU A 83 -17.53 21.58 -5.24
N ALA A 84 -16.91 20.94 -6.23
CA ALA A 84 -16.53 19.53 -6.17
C ALA A 84 -15.52 19.17 -5.05
N ASN A 85 -14.81 20.15 -4.47
CA ASN A 85 -13.92 19.96 -3.32
C ASN A 85 -14.66 19.74 -1.99
N ARG A 86 -15.93 20.13 -1.89
CA ARG A 86 -16.77 19.96 -0.69
C ARG A 86 -17.58 18.67 -0.69
N LEU A 87 -17.48 17.89 -1.77
CA LEU A 87 -18.23 16.67 -1.99
C LEU A 87 -17.30 15.46 -1.88
N THR A 88 -17.84 14.32 -1.43
CA THR A 88 -17.12 13.06 -1.53
C THR A 88 -16.96 12.64 -3.00
N PRO A 89 -16.03 11.74 -3.32
CA PRO A 89 -15.85 11.24 -4.69
C PRO A 89 -17.14 10.76 -5.38
N VAL A 90 -17.97 9.97 -4.71
CA VAL A 90 -19.25 9.49 -5.30
C VAL A 90 -20.25 10.63 -5.41
N ASP A 91 -20.32 11.52 -4.41
CA ASP A 91 -21.19 12.69 -4.45
C ASP A 91 -20.91 13.61 -5.65
N VAL A 92 -19.64 13.77 -6.06
CA VAL A 92 -19.29 14.55 -7.26
C VAL A 92 -19.97 13.99 -8.51
N VAL A 93 -20.01 12.66 -8.67
CA VAL A 93 -20.62 12.02 -9.84
C VAL A 93 -22.15 12.15 -9.80
N VAL A 94 -22.77 11.89 -8.66
CA VAL A 94 -24.23 12.03 -8.48
C VAL A 94 -24.65 13.49 -8.67
N ALA A 95 -24.00 14.43 -8.01
CA ALA A 95 -24.26 15.86 -8.17
C ALA A 95 -24.03 16.35 -9.61
N SER A 96 -23.09 15.75 -10.36
CA SER A 96 -22.89 16.03 -11.79
C SER A 96 -24.09 15.59 -12.65
N LEU A 97 -24.68 14.43 -12.35
CA LEU A 97 -25.89 13.94 -13.03
C LEU A 97 -27.11 14.81 -12.71
N LEU A 98 -27.20 15.32 -11.48
CA LEU A 98 -28.29 16.16 -10.98
C LEU A 98 -28.10 17.66 -11.24
N TRP A 99 -27.01 18.07 -11.91
CA TRP A 99 -26.67 19.48 -12.12
C TRP A 99 -26.55 20.30 -10.82
N ARG A 100 -26.04 19.69 -9.74
CA ARG A 100 -25.83 20.31 -8.41
C ARG A 100 -24.37 20.59 -8.07
N VAL A 101 -23.46 20.43 -9.05
CA VAL A 101 -22.03 20.72 -8.88
C VAL A 101 -21.60 21.86 -9.78
N ALA A 102 -20.78 22.76 -9.23
CA ALA A 102 -20.28 23.91 -9.95
C ALA A 102 -19.39 23.49 -11.12
N GLY A 103 -19.84 23.77 -12.35
CA GLY A 103 -19.21 23.25 -13.57
C GLY A 103 -17.73 23.60 -13.74
N TYR A 104 -17.32 24.79 -13.30
CA TYR A 104 -15.92 25.20 -13.35
C TYR A 104 -15.03 24.34 -12.43
N SER A 105 -15.56 23.89 -11.28
CA SER A 105 -14.80 23.14 -10.28
C SER A 105 -14.43 21.72 -10.73
N LEU A 106 -15.08 21.21 -11.78
CA LEU A 106 -14.79 19.92 -12.41
C LEU A 106 -13.61 19.96 -13.38
N LYS A 107 -13.19 21.15 -13.83
CA LYS A 107 -12.14 21.22 -14.84
C LYS A 107 -10.77 20.84 -14.27
N PRO A 108 -9.87 20.24 -15.07
CA PRO A 108 -8.56 19.77 -14.61
C PRO A 108 -7.74 20.85 -13.88
N GLU A 109 -7.82 22.10 -14.32
CA GLU A 109 -7.08 23.22 -13.72
C GLU A 109 -7.51 23.55 -12.28
N TYR A 110 -8.62 23.01 -11.78
CA TYR A 110 -9.06 23.14 -10.38
C TYR A 110 -8.74 21.90 -9.53
N VAL A 111 -8.12 20.87 -10.11
CA VAL A 111 -7.64 19.69 -9.41
C VAL A 111 -6.21 19.93 -8.95
N ARG A 112 -6.05 20.41 -7.72
CA ARG A 112 -4.74 20.77 -7.15
C ARG A 112 -4.60 20.27 -5.73
N ARG A 113 -3.35 20.11 -5.28
CA ARG A 113 -3.06 19.89 -3.85
C ARG A 113 -3.47 21.11 -3.05
N GLU A 114 -4.02 20.87 -1.87
CA GLU A 114 -4.26 21.91 -0.89
C GLU A 114 -2.93 22.45 -0.34
N ARG A 115 -2.91 23.74 0.01
CA ARG A 115 -1.72 24.38 0.56
C ARG A 115 -1.32 23.73 1.88
N GLY A 116 -0.04 23.48 2.08
CA GLY A 116 0.51 22.82 3.27
C GLY A 116 0.44 21.28 3.23
N HIS A 117 0.00 20.69 2.10
CA HIS A 117 -0.07 19.25 1.87
C HIS A 117 0.70 18.81 0.62
N GLU A 118 1.57 19.69 0.10
CA GLU A 118 2.31 19.51 -1.15
C GLU A 118 3.31 18.35 -1.12
N GLU A 119 3.72 17.88 0.06
CA GLU A 119 4.68 16.76 0.21
C GLU A 119 4.00 15.46 0.68
N CYS A 120 2.70 15.50 0.96
CA CYS A 120 1.96 14.34 1.45
C CYS A 120 1.64 13.37 0.30
N ALA A 121 2.30 12.22 0.28
CA ALA A 121 2.04 11.18 -0.71
C ALA A 121 0.57 10.70 -0.69
N GLN A 122 -0.05 10.57 0.49
CA GLN A 122 -1.47 10.21 0.60
C GLN A 122 -2.41 11.27 0.00
N GLY A 123 -2.10 12.55 0.19
CA GLY A 123 -2.82 13.66 -0.48
C GLY A 123 -2.57 13.66 -1.99
N GLY A 124 -1.42 13.18 -2.43
CA GLY A 124 -1.14 12.88 -3.84
C GLY A 124 -2.02 11.78 -4.42
N LEU A 125 -2.16 10.64 -3.73
CA LEU A 125 -3.03 9.55 -4.18
C LEU A 125 -4.48 10.03 -4.24
N GLU A 126 -4.91 10.85 -3.27
CA GLU A 126 -6.21 11.50 -3.31
C GLU A 126 -6.38 12.45 -4.50
N LEU A 127 -5.35 13.18 -4.88
CA LEU A 127 -5.38 14.04 -6.06
C LEU A 127 -5.65 13.26 -7.35
N VAL A 128 -5.05 12.07 -7.48
CA VAL A 128 -5.27 11.17 -8.62
C VAL A 128 -6.73 10.73 -8.68
N MET A 129 -7.30 10.31 -7.54
CA MET A 129 -8.73 9.94 -7.47
C MET A 129 -9.65 11.13 -7.80
N LYS A 130 -9.34 12.32 -7.25
CA LYS A 130 -10.08 13.56 -7.55
C LYS A 130 -10.05 13.88 -9.03
N ALA A 131 -8.90 13.73 -9.70
CA ALA A 131 -8.77 13.97 -11.14
C ALA A 131 -9.71 13.07 -11.94
N ARG A 132 -9.69 11.76 -11.66
CA ARG A 132 -10.53 10.77 -12.33
C ARG A 132 -12.03 11.05 -12.12
N VAL A 133 -12.44 11.29 -10.89
CA VAL A 133 -13.84 11.54 -10.55
C VAL A 133 -14.36 12.84 -11.18
N ARG A 134 -13.54 13.89 -11.22
CA ARG A 134 -13.92 15.15 -11.85
C ARG A 134 -13.96 15.07 -13.37
N GLU A 135 -13.08 14.28 -13.98
CA GLU A 135 -13.16 13.93 -15.40
C GLU A 135 -14.49 13.23 -15.73
N ILE A 136 -14.89 12.26 -14.91
CA ILE A 136 -16.21 11.59 -15.03
C ILE A 136 -17.33 12.63 -14.92
N GLY A 137 -17.32 13.44 -13.86
CA GLY A 137 -18.34 14.47 -13.64
C GLY A 137 -18.42 15.48 -14.78
N TYR A 138 -17.27 15.88 -15.34
CA TYR A 138 -17.19 16.80 -16.47
C TYR A 138 -17.78 16.20 -17.75
N ALA A 139 -17.41 14.96 -18.09
CA ALA A 139 -17.95 14.23 -19.23
C ALA A 139 -19.47 14.05 -19.11
N LEU A 140 -19.95 13.74 -17.90
CA LEU A 140 -21.36 13.70 -17.58
C LEU A 140 -21.99 15.08 -17.81
N ARG A 141 -21.59 16.16 -17.15
CA ARG A 141 -22.23 17.48 -17.36
C ARG A 141 -22.20 17.96 -18.82
N SER A 142 -21.17 17.58 -19.57
CA SER A 142 -21.00 17.96 -20.98
C SER A 142 -21.82 17.10 -21.96
N GLY A 143 -22.64 16.16 -21.47
CA GLY A 143 -23.49 15.33 -22.30
C GLY A 143 -22.73 14.27 -23.11
N THR A 144 -21.49 13.94 -22.72
CA THR A 144 -20.60 13.00 -23.41
C THR A 144 -20.15 11.87 -22.46
N PRO A 145 -21.09 11.11 -21.86
CA PRO A 145 -20.75 10.00 -20.97
C PRO A 145 -19.89 8.95 -21.67
N GLN A 146 -18.82 8.53 -21.00
CA GLN A 146 -17.98 7.40 -21.41
C GLN A 146 -18.79 6.10 -21.42
N PRO A 147 -18.51 5.14 -22.32
CA PRO A 147 -19.28 3.89 -22.39
C PRO A 147 -19.14 3.02 -21.12
N PHE A 148 -17.96 3.04 -20.50
CA PHE A 148 -17.60 2.40 -19.23
C PHE A 148 -16.22 2.93 -18.80
N LEU A 149 -15.75 2.60 -17.59
CA LEU A 149 -14.44 3.06 -17.12
C LEU A 149 -13.33 2.05 -17.46
N LEU A 150 -12.22 2.53 -18.02
CA LEU A 150 -11.02 1.75 -18.27
C LEU A 150 -10.32 1.34 -16.98
N ALA A 151 -10.34 2.19 -15.94
CA ALA A 151 -9.61 1.93 -14.70
C ALA A 151 -10.34 1.03 -13.70
N THR A 152 -11.55 0.55 -14.01
CA THR A 152 -12.29 -0.37 -13.14
C THR A 152 -11.43 -1.60 -12.86
N PRO A 153 -11.05 -1.89 -11.61
CA PRO A 153 -10.09 -2.94 -11.34
C PRO A 153 -10.71 -4.32 -11.58
N THR A 154 -9.86 -5.29 -11.87
CA THR A 154 -10.26 -6.70 -11.96
C THR A 154 -10.38 -7.33 -10.56
N TRP A 155 -9.58 -6.84 -9.61
CA TRP A 155 -9.48 -7.37 -8.25
C TRP A 155 -9.88 -6.33 -7.22
N ASP A 156 -10.37 -6.79 -6.07
CA ASP A 156 -10.72 -5.97 -4.91
C ASP A 156 -9.54 -5.21 -4.28
N THR A 157 -8.30 -5.57 -4.65
CA THR A 157 -7.07 -4.82 -4.32
C THR A 157 -6.91 -3.53 -5.11
N GLY A 158 -7.66 -3.37 -6.20
CA GLY A 158 -7.47 -2.29 -7.18
C GLY A 158 -6.63 -2.68 -8.39
N ALA A 159 -6.05 -3.89 -8.42
CA ALA A 159 -5.27 -4.36 -9.56
C ALA A 159 -6.15 -4.64 -10.78
N LEU A 160 -5.61 -4.41 -11.97
CA LEU A 160 -6.26 -4.58 -13.27
C LEU A 160 -5.47 -5.57 -14.14
N GLU A 161 -6.14 -6.57 -14.70
CA GLU A 161 -5.52 -7.50 -15.64
C GLU A 161 -5.18 -6.81 -16.97
N ALA A 162 -3.98 -7.08 -17.48
CA ALA A 162 -3.50 -6.47 -18.71
C ALA A 162 -4.39 -6.82 -19.91
N ALA A 163 -4.82 -8.08 -20.00
CA ALA A 163 -5.73 -8.54 -21.05
C ALA A 163 -7.09 -7.82 -21.01
N GLU A 164 -7.65 -7.59 -19.81
CA GLU A 164 -8.92 -6.86 -19.67
C GLU A 164 -8.78 -5.41 -20.11
N LEU A 165 -7.66 -4.74 -19.80
CA LEU A 165 -7.43 -3.38 -20.28
C LEU A 165 -7.30 -3.33 -21.82
N VAL A 166 -6.65 -4.31 -22.43
CA VAL A 166 -6.59 -4.45 -23.90
C VAL A 166 -8.00 -4.62 -24.48
N GLU A 167 -8.83 -5.51 -23.94
CA GLU A 167 -10.21 -5.72 -24.40
C GLU A 167 -11.04 -4.44 -24.31
N ARG A 168 -10.88 -3.68 -23.22
CA ARG A 168 -11.55 -2.39 -23.04
C ARG A 168 -11.11 -1.36 -24.08
N LEU A 169 -9.81 -1.30 -24.39
CA LEU A 169 -9.29 -0.42 -25.44
C LEU A 169 -9.75 -0.82 -26.86
N VAL A 170 -9.87 -2.13 -27.15
CA VAL A 170 -10.48 -2.63 -28.40
C VAL A 170 -11.90 -2.08 -28.55
N GLU A 171 -12.70 -2.17 -27.49
CA GLU A 171 -14.08 -1.73 -27.51
C GLU A 171 -14.20 -0.20 -27.64
N TYR A 172 -13.35 0.55 -26.94
CA TYR A 172 -13.23 2.00 -27.11
C TYR A 172 -12.92 2.39 -28.57
N ARG A 173 -11.96 1.70 -29.20
CA ARG A 173 -11.63 1.89 -30.61
C ARG A 173 -12.81 1.56 -31.51
N ARG A 174 -13.52 0.46 -31.25
CA ARG A 174 -14.71 0.04 -32.01
C ARG A 174 -15.82 1.10 -31.96
N LEU A 175 -16.01 1.71 -30.80
CA LEU A 175 -17.00 2.77 -30.57
C LEU A 175 -16.55 4.15 -31.08
N GLY A 176 -15.29 4.32 -31.49
CA GLY A 176 -14.75 5.60 -31.92
C GLY A 176 -14.69 6.64 -30.79
N VAL A 177 -14.67 6.19 -29.53
CA VAL A 177 -14.61 7.06 -28.34
C VAL A 177 -13.17 7.16 -27.86
N ARG A 178 -12.73 8.37 -27.51
CA ARG A 178 -11.41 8.61 -26.92
C ARG A 178 -11.50 8.42 -25.40
N PRO A 179 -10.61 7.63 -24.78
CA PRO A 179 -10.51 7.55 -23.33
C PRO A 179 -10.27 8.90 -22.67
N GLY A 180 -10.84 9.07 -21.48
CA GLY A 180 -10.48 10.18 -20.60
C GLY A 180 -9.03 10.00 -20.10
N PRO A 181 -8.18 11.05 -20.14
CA PRO A 181 -6.78 10.91 -19.76
C PRO A 181 -6.55 10.56 -18.28
N ALA A 182 -7.42 10.98 -17.35
CA ALA A 182 -7.31 10.62 -15.94
C ALA A 182 -7.76 9.19 -15.66
N ASP A 183 -8.85 8.73 -16.27
CA ASP A 183 -9.28 7.33 -16.17
C ASP A 183 -8.26 6.38 -16.84
N PHE A 184 -7.77 6.70 -18.04
CA PHE A 184 -6.73 5.88 -18.68
C PHE A 184 -5.41 5.90 -17.89
N GLY A 185 -4.99 7.06 -17.39
CA GLY A 185 -3.81 7.15 -16.51
C GLY A 185 -3.96 6.28 -15.26
N GLN A 186 -5.14 6.28 -14.62
CA GLN A 186 -5.41 5.39 -13.49
C GLN A 186 -5.41 3.91 -13.89
N ALA A 187 -5.88 3.57 -15.10
CA ALA A 187 -5.84 2.20 -15.61
C ALA A 187 -4.40 1.71 -15.78
N LEU A 188 -3.49 2.55 -16.30
CA LEU A 188 -2.07 2.24 -16.39
C LEU A 188 -1.44 2.00 -15.01
N LEU A 189 -1.72 2.85 -14.02
CA LEU A 189 -1.21 2.64 -12.65
C LEU A 189 -1.69 1.34 -11.99
N ARG A 190 -2.84 0.82 -12.42
CA ARG A 190 -3.45 -0.40 -11.86
C ARG A 190 -3.08 -1.67 -12.59
N VAL A 191 -2.59 -1.58 -13.83
CA VAL A 191 -2.35 -2.76 -14.65
C VAL A 191 -1.23 -3.60 -14.04
N ARG A 192 -1.49 -4.90 -13.89
CA ARG A 192 -0.51 -5.85 -13.38
C ARG A 192 0.66 -5.95 -14.35
N ARG A 193 1.87 -5.77 -13.82
CA ARG A 193 3.12 -5.75 -14.61
C ARG A 193 3.86 -7.08 -14.53
N ASP A 194 3.78 -7.76 -13.39
CA ASP A 194 4.48 -9.03 -13.12
C ASP A 194 3.65 -10.27 -13.56
N ASP A 195 2.65 -10.09 -14.42
CA ASP A 195 1.85 -11.19 -14.98
C ASP A 195 2.62 -11.88 -16.13
N PRO A 196 2.77 -13.22 -16.13
CA PRO A 196 3.29 -13.97 -17.28
C PRO A 196 2.61 -13.64 -18.62
N ALA A 197 1.36 -13.16 -18.61
CA ALA A 197 0.64 -12.73 -19.81
C ALA A 197 0.96 -11.30 -20.27
N ALA A 198 1.70 -10.50 -19.48
CA ALA A 198 2.00 -9.09 -19.78
C ALA A 198 2.67 -8.88 -21.15
N PRO A 199 3.66 -9.69 -21.59
CA PRO A 199 4.25 -9.53 -22.93
C PRO A 199 3.25 -9.77 -24.07
N ALA A 200 2.34 -10.73 -23.91
CA ALA A 200 1.31 -11.00 -24.91
C ALA A 200 0.26 -9.87 -24.96
N ALA A 201 -0.10 -9.31 -23.80
CA ALA A 201 -0.98 -8.15 -23.69
C ALA A 201 -0.34 -6.89 -24.30
N ALA A 202 0.96 -6.64 -24.07
CA ALA A 202 1.68 -5.53 -24.69
C ALA A 202 1.63 -5.62 -26.22
N ALA A 203 1.97 -6.78 -26.79
CA ALA A 203 1.89 -6.98 -28.24
C ALA A 203 0.44 -6.84 -28.78
N ALA A 204 -0.57 -7.21 -27.99
CA ALA A 204 -1.97 -7.02 -28.36
C ALA A 204 -2.39 -5.54 -28.33
N ALA A 205 -1.89 -4.77 -27.36
CA ALA A 205 -2.10 -3.34 -27.26
C ALA A 205 -1.47 -2.58 -28.45
N GLU A 206 -0.24 -2.91 -28.85
CA GLU A 206 0.43 -2.32 -30.02
C GLU A 206 -0.36 -2.57 -31.32
N ARG A 207 -0.92 -3.79 -31.48
CA ARG A 207 -1.74 -4.14 -32.66
C ARG A 207 -3.03 -3.31 -32.77
N LEU A 208 -3.43 -2.59 -31.72
CA LEU A 208 -4.52 -1.63 -31.81
C LEU A 208 -4.16 -0.44 -32.71
N GLY A 209 -2.88 -0.10 -32.87
CA GLY A 209 -2.46 1.05 -33.67
C GLY A 209 -3.10 2.35 -33.20
N THR A 210 -3.26 2.50 -31.88
CA THR A 210 -3.77 3.71 -31.21
C THR A 210 -2.72 4.22 -30.23
N SER A 211 -2.73 5.52 -29.96
CA SER A 211 -1.84 6.14 -28.96
C SER A 211 -1.96 5.49 -27.57
N GLU A 212 -3.17 5.10 -27.19
CA GLU A 212 -3.45 4.45 -25.92
C GLU A 212 -2.93 3.00 -25.90
N GLY A 213 -2.96 2.30 -27.04
CA GLY A 213 -2.35 0.99 -27.19
C GLY A 213 -0.83 1.02 -27.05
N ASP A 214 -0.16 1.96 -27.73
CA ASP A 214 1.28 2.14 -27.66
C ASP A 214 1.75 2.47 -26.24
N ARG A 215 1.00 3.34 -25.55
CA ARG A 215 1.28 3.70 -24.15
C ARG A 215 1.10 2.54 -23.18
N LEU A 216 0.05 1.74 -23.36
CA LEU A 216 -0.13 0.53 -22.55
C LEU A 216 1.02 -0.46 -22.78
N ALA A 217 1.43 -0.67 -24.03
CA ALA A 217 2.54 -1.57 -24.35
C ALA A 217 3.86 -1.12 -23.71
N ALA A 218 4.20 0.17 -23.84
CA ALA A 218 5.38 0.76 -23.21
C ALA A 218 5.32 0.61 -21.68
N TRP A 219 4.15 0.86 -21.09
CA TRP A 219 3.92 0.74 -19.65
C TRP A 219 3.94 -0.70 -19.12
N LEU A 220 3.61 -1.70 -19.93
CA LEU A 220 3.80 -3.11 -19.55
C LEU A 220 5.27 -3.54 -19.65
N GLY A 221 6.13 -2.68 -20.23
CA GLY A 221 7.58 -2.82 -20.27
C GLY A 221 8.30 -1.91 -19.26
N PRO A 222 9.53 -1.46 -19.57
CA PRO A 222 10.39 -0.71 -18.65
C PRO A 222 9.79 0.59 -18.11
N ASP A 223 8.92 1.28 -18.86
CA ASP A 223 8.30 2.54 -18.40
C ASP A 223 7.36 2.31 -17.21
N GLY A 224 6.82 1.09 -17.11
CA GLY A 224 6.04 0.63 -15.99
C GLY A 224 6.85 0.26 -14.77
N GLU A 225 8.18 0.13 -14.81
CA GLU A 225 8.91 -0.32 -13.62
C GLU A 225 8.89 0.74 -12.50
N PRO A 226 8.75 0.32 -11.22
CA PRO A 226 8.93 1.24 -10.10
C PRO A 226 10.34 1.85 -10.11
N GLY A 227 10.43 3.16 -9.86
CA GLY A 227 11.74 3.80 -9.71
C GLY A 227 12.50 3.23 -8.51
N THR A 228 13.80 2.98 -8.66
CA THR A 228 14.62 2.39 -7.59
C THR A 228 14.69 3.33 -6.38
N PRO A 229 14.19 2.92 -5.19
CA PRO A 229 14.22 3.77 -4.02
C PRO A 229 15.65 3.88 -3.46
N ARG A 230 16.02 5.06 -2.95
CA ARG A 230 17.31 5.27 -2.28
C ARG A 230 17.14 5.21 -0.77
N ARG A 231 17.64 4.14 -0.15
CA ARG A 231 17.71 3.98 1.30
C ARG A 231 18.71 4.99 1.90
N ARG A 232 18.31 5.65 2.98
CA ARG A 232 19.14 6.62 3.72
C ARG A 232 18.92 6.45 5.22
N VAL A 233 19.88 6.92 6.00
CA VAL A 233 19.69 7.20 7.43
C VAL A 233 19.61 8.71 7.57
N VAL A 234 18.52 9.21 8.14
CA VAL A 234 18.26 10.64 8.29
C VAL A 234 18.02 10.98 9.75
N MET A 235 18.39 12.21 10.11
CA MET A 235 18.01 12.83 11.37
C MET A 235 16.80 13.72 11.08
N PRO A 236 15.59 13.39 11.57
CA PRO A 236 14.42 14.23 11.35
C PRO A 236 14.65 15.61 11.95
N ASP A 237 14.39 16.68 11.21
CA ASP A 237 14.41 18.04 11.74
C ASP A 237 13.14 18.31 12.56
N PRO A 238 13.22 18.49 13.88
CA PRO A 238 12.05 18.78 14.72
C PRO A 238 11.34 20.09 14.36
N GLY A 239 12.04 21.04 13.73
CA GLY A 239 11.50 22.33 13.31
C GLY A 239 10.76 22.28 11.97
N ALA A 240 11.22 21.46 11.02
CA ALA A 240 10.58 21.29 9.72
C ALA A 240 9.31 20.42 9.78
N HIS A 241 9.22 19.52 10.77
CA HIS A 241 8.14 18.54 10.83
C HIS A 241 7.29 18.72 12.09
N ARG A 242 6.02 19.15 11.93
CA ARG A 242 5.07 19.37 13.04
C ARG A 242 4.82 18.11 13.91
N ALA A 243 5.10 16.92 13.38
CA ALA A 243 5.07 15.67 14.12
C ALA A 243 6.17 15.58 15.19
N TRP A 244 7.34 16.11 14.85
CA TRP A 244 8.57 16.01 15.61
C TRP A 244 8.76 17.18 16.58
N SER A 245 8.13 18.33 16.32
CA SER A 245 8.12 19.47 17.24
C SER A 245 7.51 19.14 18.61
N ARG A 246 6.71 18.06 18.70
CA ARG A 246 6.10 17.59 19.95
C ARG A 246 7.01 16.74 20.83
N THR A 247 8.16 16.26 20.35
CA THR A 247 8.84 15.10 20.98
C THR A 247 10.32 15.29 21.31
N GLY A 248 10.98 16.35 20.80
CA GLY A 248 12.30 16.80 21.28
C GLY A 248 13.48 15.83 21.12
N ALA A 249 13.29 14.64 20.54
CA ALA A 249 14.34 13.64 20.34
C ALA A 249 14.39 13.19 18.88
N ALA A 250 15.22 13.85 18.08
CA ALA A 250 15.60 13.35 16.77
C ALA A 250 16.57 12.17 16.98
N VAL A 251 16.07 10.95 16.89
CA VAL A 251 16.92 9.76 16.73
C VAL A 251 17.14 9.50 15.24
N PRO A 252 18.30 8.98 14.81
CA PRO A 252 18.50 8.64 13.41
C PRO A 252 17.52 7.56 12.96
N GLN A 253 16.99 7.67 11.74
CA GLN A 253 15.95 6.78 11.21
C GLN A 253 16.26 6.33 9.80
N VAL A 254 15.81 5.13 9.46
CA VAL A 254 15.80 4.67 8.07
C VAL A 254 14.68 5.42 7.34
N ALA A 255 15.02 5.96 6.17
CA ALA A 255 14.08 6.57 5.25
C ALA A 255 14.41 6.16 3.83
N PHE A 256 13.46 6.36 2.93
CA PHE A 256 13.63 6.09 1.51
C PHE A 256 13.22 7.31 0.72
N LEU A 257 14.07 7.68 -0.22
CA LEU A 257 13.71 8.62 -1.26
C LEU A 257 13.22 7.79 -2.45
N SER A 258 11.93 7.90 -2.77
CA SER A 258 11.34 7.20 -3.93
C SER A 258 12.03 7.60 -5.24
N GLY A 259 12.15 6.65 -6.17
CA GLY A 259 12.80 6.88 -7.46
C GLY A 259 11.94 7.69 -8.42
N GLU A 260 12.58 8.36 -9.38
CA GLU A 260 11.89 9.05 -10.46
C GLU A 260 11.34 8.05 -11.49
N ARG A 261 10.26 8.42 -12.18
CA ARG A 261 9.61 7.61 -13.24
C ARG A 261 9.25 8.53 -14.41
N PRO A 262 10.20 8.79 -15.34
CA PRO A 262 10.06 9.86 -16.34
C PRO A 262 8.78 9.80 -17.17
N ALA A 263 8.25 8.61 -17.47
CA ALA A 263 6.98 8.42 -18.18
C ALA A 263 5.79 9.16 -17.48
N LEU A 264 5.77 9.20 -16.14
CA LEU A 264 4.74 9.90 -15.37
C LEU A 264 4.80 11.43 -15.53
N ARG A 265 5.93 12.00 -15.97
CA ARG A 265 6.05 13.43 -16.20
C ARG A 265 5.43 13.85 -17.54
N TRP A 266 5.60 13.04 -18.57
CA TRP A 266 5.34 13.44 -19.95
C TRP A 266 4.02 12.91 -20.50
N GLU A 267 3.57 11.75 -20.01
CA GLU A 267 2.42 11.07 -20.60
C GLU A 267 1.16 11.11 -19.73
N PHE A 268 1.30 11.52 -18.47
CA PHE A 268 0.19 11.51 -17.51
C PHE A 268 -0.34 12.92 -17.23
N PRO A 269 -1.64 13.05 -16.83
CA PRO A 269 -2.22 14.33 -16.45
C PRO A 269 -1.45 14.99 -15.29
N ASP A 270 -1.52 16.32 -15.18
CA ASP A 270 -0.83 17.11 -14.14
C ASP A 270 -1.05 16.58 -12.72
N ALA A 271 -2.25 16.06 -12.43
CA ALA A 271 -2.62 15.47 -11.15
C ALA A 271 -1.82 14.21 -10.77
N PHE A 272 -1.12 13.59 -11.71
CA PHE A 272 -0.33 12.37 -11.54
C PHE A 272 1.17 12.65 -11.52
N GLN A 273 1.62 13.76 -12.13
CA GLN A 273 3.04 14.08 -12.32
C GLN A 273 3.83 14.21 -11.03
N TRP A 274 3.17 14.41 -9.89
CA TRP A 274 3.82 14.35 -8.59
C TRP A 274 4.46 12.98 -8.33
N LEU A 275 3.92 11.88 -8.87
CA LEU A 275 4.47 10.53 -8.72
C LEU A 275 5.87 10.38 -9.34
N ASN A 276 6.25 11.25 -10.29
CA ASN A 276 7.60 11.28 -10.84
C ASN A 276 8.62 11.89 -9.87
N ARG A 277 8.18 12.66 -8.86
CA ARG A 277 9.11 13.35 -7.97
C ARG A 277 9.54 12.44 -6.82
N PRO A 278 10.79 12.53 -6.37
CA PRO A 278 11.23 11.84 -5.18
C PRO A 278 10.49 12.33 -3.91
N HIS A 279 10.01 11.40 -3.08
CA HIS A 279 9.33 11.67 -1.81
C HIS A 279 9.93 10.84 -0.66
N GLU A 280 10.13 11.47 0.50
CA GLU A 280 10.72 10.86 1.71
C GLU A 280 9.69 10.45 2.79
N GLY A 281 8.43 10.89 2.68
CA GLY A 281 7.34 10.46 3.57
C GLY A 281 7.25 11.14 4.95
N PHE A 282 8.07 12.17 5.23
CA PHE A 282 8.11 12.84 6.54
C PHE A 282 6.93 13.79 6.85
N THR A 283 5.98 13.94 5.93
CA THR A 283 4.82 14.82 6.12
C THR A 283 3.74 14.15 6.96
N GLN A 284 3.60 14.55 8.23
CA GLN A 284 2.42 14.18 9.01
C GLN A 284 1.23 15.04 8.59
N CYS A 285 0.20 14.36 8.12
CA CYS A 285 -1.01 14.96 7.59
C CYS A 285 -2.20 14.10 8.03
N TYR A 286 -3.38 14.70 8.20
CA TYR A 286 -4.58 13.98 8.63
C TYR A 286 -4.95 12.82 7.68
N HIS A 287 -4.53 12.89 6.41
CA HIS A 287 -4.70 11.79 5.44
C HIS A 287 -4.13 10.45 5.96
N TRP A 288 -3.12 10.46 6.83
CA TRP A 288 -2.53 9.23 7.40
C TRP A 288 -3.34 8.62 8.55
N ALA A 289 -4.20 9.40 9.21
CA ALA A 289 -5.01 8.95 10.35
C ALA A 289 -6.38 8.38 9.94
N GLY A 290 -6.85 8.69 8.73
CA GLY A 290 -8.11 8.21 8.17
C GLY A 290 -7.91 7.53 6.82
N GLY A 291 -6.77 6.88 6.60
CA GLY A 291 -6.46 6.27 5.32
C GLY A 291 -7.48 5.20 4.94
N HIS A 292 -7.89 5.24 3.68
CA HIS A 292 -8.94 4.40 3.15
C HIS A 292 -8.32 3.42 2.14
N ALA A 293 -8.70 2.13 2.15
CA ALA A 293 -8.17 1.13 1.20
C ALA A 293 -8.27 1.59 -0.28
N VAL A 294 -9.28 2.40 -0.60
CA VAL A 294 -9.46 3.04 -1.92
C VAL A 294 -8.26 3.91 -2.32
N ARG A 295 -7.56 4.59 -1.40
CA ARG A 295 -6.35 5.36 -1.74
C ARG A 295 -5.19 4.47 -2.13
N ALA A 296 -4.98 3.36 -1.43
CA ALA A 296 -3.91 2.42 -1.76
C ALA A 296 -4.15 1.70 -3.10
N SER A 297 -5.43 1.56 -3.50
CA SER A 297 -5.86 1.06 -4.81
C SER A 297 -5.47 1.97 -5.99
N VAL A 298 -4.90 3.15 -5.74
CA VAL A 298 -4.36 4.01 -6.79
C VAL A 298 -3.09 3.40 -7.40
N LEU A 299 -2.26 2.75 -6.58
CA LEU A 299 -0.99 2.12 -6.95
C LEU A 299 -0.92 0.67 -6.44
N PRO A 300 -1.84 -0.22 -6.87
CA PRO A 300 -1.93 -1.57 -6.34
C PRO A 300 -0.69 -2.42 -6.63
N GLU A 301 0.13 -2.04 -7.62
CA GLU A 301 1.36 -2.74 -7.98
C GLU A 301 2.64 -2.10 -7.40
N ASP A 302 2.56 -0.99 -6.66
CA ASP A 302 3.72 -0.28 -6.10
C ASP A 302 3.75 -0.32 -4.57
N ARG A 303 3.45 -1.48 -3.97
CA ARG A 303 3.37 -1.64 -2.50
C ARG A 303 4.65 -1.26 -1.75
N ASP A 304 5.83 -1.53 -2.34
CA ASP A 304 7.12 -1.16 -1.73
C ASP A 304 7.27 0.36 -1.61
N THR A 305 6.94 1.09 -2.69
CA THR A 305 6.94 2.55 -2.74
C THR A 305 5.96 3.14 -1.72
N GLN A 306 4.75 2.59 -1.63
CA GLN A 306 3.77 3.03 -0.65
C GLN A 306 4.25 2.79 0.79
N ALA A 307 4.91 1.66 1.05
CA ALA A 307 5.50 1.36 2.36
C ALA A 307 6.66 2.31 2.70
N SER A 308 7.50 2.67 1.73
CA SER A 308 8.54 3.70 1.89
C SER A 308 7.96 5.04 2.33
N TRP A 309 6.83 5.48 1.76
CA TRP A 309 6.18 6.72 2.18
C TRP A 309 5.55 6.63 3.58
N LEU A 310 5.13 5.44 3.99
CA LEU A 310 4.52 5.19 5.30
C LEU A 310 5.56 5.06 6.43
N LEU A 311 6.78 4.59 6.12
CA LEU A 311 7.84 4.26 7.08
C LEU A 311 8.12 5.34 8.13
N PRO A 312 8.21 6.65 7.81
CA PRO A 312 8.43 7.67 8.85
C PRO A 312 7.33 7.71 9.91
N GLY A 313 6.06 7.54 9.50
CA GLY A 313 4.91 7.45 10.42
C GLY A 313 4.95 6.20 11.30
N VAL A 314 5.36 5.07 10.74
CA VAL A 314 5.55 3.81 11.50
C VAL A 314 6.68 3.95 12.52
N THR A 315 7.79 4.57 12.11
CA THR A 315 8.95 4.78 12.97
C THR A 315 8.62 5.70 14.14
N LEU A 316 7.81 6.75 13.91
CA LEU A 316 7.26 7.59 14.97
C LEU A 316 6.48 6.79 16.02
N ALA A 317 5.60 5.87 15.59
CA ALA A 317 4.87 5.01 16.53
C ALA A 317 5.81 4.14 17.40
N ALA A 318 6.98 3.75 16.87
CA ALA A 318 8.00 3.04 17.62
C ALA A 318 8.78 3.95 18.60
N THR A 319 9.13 5.18 18.21
CA THR A 319 10.01 6.04 19.01
C THR A 319 9.26 6.93 20.01
N VAL A 320 8.13 7.53 19.61
CA VAL A 320 7.43 8.55 20.40
C VAL A 320 6.15 8.02 21.07
N GLY A 321 5.71 6.82 20.71
CA GLY A 321 4.51 6.20 21.30
C GLY A 321 3.21 6.73 20.72
N ASP A 322 3.18 6.98 19.42
CA ASP A 322 1.91 7.20 18.71
C ASP A 322 1.17 5.87 18.53
N HIS A 323 -0.16 5.88 18.63
CA HIS A 323 -1.00 4.69 18.53
C HIS A 323 -1.49 4.56 17.07
N GLY A 324 -0.71 3.90 16.21
CA GLY A 324 -1.21 3.52 14.88
C GLY A 324 -0.45 4.12 13.69
N GLY A 325 0.88 3.95 13.63
CA GLY A 325 1.62 4.20 12.39
C GLY A 325 1.59 3.02 11.42
N ALA A 326 1.38 1.79 11.93
CA ALA A 326 1.53 0.54 11.18
C ALA A 326 0.23 -0.02 10.57
N TRP A 327 -0.92 0.64 10.76
CA TRP A 327 -2.24 0.08 10.46
C TRP A 327 -2.43 -0.31 8.98
N MET A 328 -1.71 0.33 8.05
CA MET A 328 -1.80 0.06 6.61
C MET A 328 -0.94 -1.15 6.18
N LEU A 329 0.01 -1.61 7.00
CA LEU A 329 0.95 -2.67 6.62
C LEU A 329 0.26 -3.99 6.18
N PRO A 330 -0.79 -4.49 6.86
CA PRO A 330 -1.52 -5.68 6.40
C PRO A 330 -2.12 -5.48 5.01
N HIS A 331 -2.66 -4.29 4.73
CA HIS A 331 -3.22 -3.98 3.43
C HIS A 331 -2.12 -3.94 2.34
N LEU A 332 -0.99 -3.29 2.61
CA LEU A 332 0.15 -3.26 1.66
C LEU A 332 0.71 -4.66 1.39
N ALA A 333 0.68 -5.58 2.36
CA ALA A 333 1.10 -6.96 2.17
C ALA A 333 0.17 -7.76 1.22
N LEU A 334 -1.08 -7.32 1.04
CA LEU A 334 -2.03 -7.94 0.10
C LEU A 334 -1.93 -7.41 -1.33
N LEU A 335 -1.39 -6.19 -1.50
CA LEU A 335 -1.16 -5.56 -2.79
C LEU A 335 -0.08 -6.28 -3.62
N GLY A 336 -0.03 -5.97 -4.92
CA GLY A 336 0.91 -6.51 -5.90
C GLY A 336 2.26 -5.79 -5.96
N GLY A 337 3.09 -6.23 -6.89
CA GLY A 337 4.46 -5.75 -7.09
C GLY A 337 5.51 -6.30 -6.12
N PRO A 338 6.75 -5.79 -6.17
CA PRO A 338 7.84 -6.32 -5.36
C PRO A 338 7.60 -6.09 -3.85
N ALA A 339 7.88 -7.10 -3.03
CA ALA A 339 8.07 -6.94 -1.59
C ALA A 339 9.52 -6.51 -1.33
N GLY A 340 9.83 -5.24 -1.61
CA GLY A 340 11.18 -4.72 -1.60
C GLY A 340 11.68 -4.27 -0.23
N THR A 341 12.78 -3.50 -0.24
CA THR A 341 13.41 -2.95 0.97
C THR A 341 12.50 -1.99 1.73
N GLY A 342 11.66 -1.22 1.03
CA GLY A 342 10.77 -0.24 1.67
C GLY A 342 9.73 -0.91 2.57
N LEU A 343 9.10 -1.96 2.07
CA LEU A 343 8.11 -2.77 2.79
C LEU A 343 8.74 -3.50 3.97
N HIS A 344 9.88 -4.15 3.76
CA HIS A 344 10.60 -4.85 4.82
C HIS A 344 11.07 -3.88 5.93
N SER A 345 11.58 -2.68 5.59
CA SER A 345 11.91 -1.67 6.60
C SER A 345 10.66 -1.16 7.34
N ALA A 346 9.53 -0.95 6.65
CA ALA A 346 8.30 -0.51 7.30
C ALA A 346 7.76 -1.56 8.29
N ILE A 347 7.82 -2.85 7.93
CA ILE A 347 7.52 -3.97 8.83
C ILE A 347 8.51 -3.98 10.01
N ALA A 348 9.81 -3.87 9.77
CA ALA A 348 10.84 -3.82 10.82
C ALA A 348 10.56 -2.72 11.85
N ALA A 349 10.23 -1.51 11.38
CA ALA A 349 9.87 -0.39 12.26
C ALA A 349 8.60 -0.68 13.06
N GLY A 350 7.58 -1.26 12.41
CA GLY A 350 6.30 -1.61 13.04
C GLY A 350 6.42 -2.67 14.14
N LEU A 351 7.29 -3.66 13.95
CA LEU A 351 7.62 -4.65 14.99
C LEU A 351 8.25 -4.00 16.24
N GLY A 352 8.85 -2.82 16.10
CA GLY A 352 9.39 -2.00 17.20
C GLY A 352 8.36 -1.12 17.93
N GLY A 353 7.09 -1.14 17.50
CA GLY A 353 6.00 -0.33 18.04
C GLY A 353 5.91 -0.38 19.57
N ARG A 354 5.73 0.78 20.22
CA ARG A 354 5.72 0.89 21.69
C ARG A 354 4.59 0.07 22.32
N TYR A 355 3.41 0.12 21.74
CA TYR A 355 2.22 -0.55 22.23
C TYR A 355 1.96 -1.86 21.48
N PRO A 356 1.41 -2.90 22.14
CA PRO A 356 1.03 -4.14 21.47
C PRO A 356 0.13 -3.92 20.25
N ASP A 357 -0.87 -3.03 20.35
CA ASP A 357 -1.75 -2.68 19.23
C ASP A 357 -1.01 -2.05 18.05
N GLY A 358 0.07 -1.32 18.31
CA GLY A 358 0.91 -0.76 17.25
C GLY A 358 1.79 -1.80 16.55
N ARG A 359 2.09 -2.93 17.21
CA ARG A 359 2.92 -4.01 16.63
C ARG A 359 2.10 -5.03 15.84
N ARG A 360 0.85 -5.26 16.24
CA ARG A 360 -0.05 -6.26 15.64
C ARG A 360 -0.15 -6.14 14.10
N PRO A 361 -0.37 -4.96 13.50
CA PRO A 361 -0.41 -4.84 12.03
C PRO A 361 0.90 -5.25 11.33
N ALA A 362 2.06 -5.01 11.96
CA ALA A 362 3.35 -5.43 11.39
C ALA A 362 3.55 -6.95 11.47
N VAL A 363 3.09 -7.58 12.56
CA VAL A 363 3.08 -9.05 12.69
C VAL A 363 2.14 -9.67 11.65
N GLU A 364 0.95 -9.12 11.46
CA GLU A 364 0.01 -9.58 10.44
C GLU A 364 0.59 -9.46 9.02
N ALA A 365 1.20 -8.31 8.68
CA ALA A 365 1.88 -8.12 7.39
C ALA A 365 3.02 -9.13 7.17
N LEU A 366 3.83 -9.40 8.20
CA LEU A 366 4.88 -10.42 8.16
C LEU A 366 4.30 -11.80 7.85
N LEU A 367 3.24 -12.20 8.54
CA LEU A 367 2.59 -13.51 8.34
C LEU A 367 1.95 -13.63 6.95
N VAL A 368 1.34 -12.55 6.45
CA VAL A 368 0.79 -12.51 5.08
C VAL A 368 1.88 -12.70 4.03
N LEU A 369 2.98 -11.95 4.11
CA LEU A 369 4.10 -12.09 3.17
C LEU A 369 4.76 -13.48 3.27
N ALA A 370 4.94 -14.01 4.48
CA ALA A 370 5.47 -15.35 4.68
C ALA A 370 4.55 -16.42 4.09
N GLY A 371 3.23 -16.30 4.30
CA GLY A 371 2.23 -17.23 3.77
C GLY A 371 2.13 -17.21 2.25
N ARG A 372 2.44 -16.07 1.63
CA ARG A 372 2.52 -15.91 0.17
C ARG A 372 3.88 -16.32 -0.41
N GLY A 373 4.88 -16.63 0.43
CA GLY A 373 6.25 -16.87 -0.02
C GLY A 373 6.96 -15.63 -0.54
N GLU A 374 6.49 -14.44 -0.18
CA GLU A 374 6.99 -13.14 -0.66
C GLU A 374 7.86 -12.42 0.38
N LEU A 375 8.01 -12.98 1.59
CA LEU A 375 8.87 -12.42 2.65
C LEU A 375 10.34 -12.81 2.45
N ASP A 376 11.22 -11.81 2.31
CA ASP A 376 12.67 -11.99 2.42
C ASP A 376 13.07 -11.86 3.90
N ALA A 377 13.07 -13.00 4.61
CA ALA A 377 13.40 -13.06 6.03
C ALA A 377 14.83 -12.53 6.34
N PRO A 378 15.87 -12.87 5.56
CA PRO A 378 17.19 -12.26 5.73
C PRO A 378 17.19 -10.74 5.57
N LEU A 379 16.48 -10.19 4.59
CA LEU A 379 16.34 -8.74 4.41
C LEU A 379 15.65 -8.08 5.59
N LEU A 380 14.53 -8.64 6.06
CA LEU A 380 13.84 -8.14 7.25
C LEU A 380 14.78 -8.11 8.46
N GLY A 381 15.56 -9.18 8.66
CA GLY A 381 16.52 -9.29 9.74
C GLY A 381 17.63 -8.23 9.67
N ARG A 382 18.18 -7.95 8.48
CA ARG A 382 19.16 -6.87 8.29
C ARG A 382 18.59 -5.48 8.57
N GLU A 383 17.35 -5.21 8.15
CA GLU A 383 16.68 -3.94 8.47
C GLU A 383 16.41 -3.79 9.97
N LEU A 384 15.97 -4.86 10.65
CA LEU A 384 15.84 -4.89 12.10
C LEU A 384 17.17 -4.66 12.82
N ALA A 385 18.25 -5.30 12.37
CA ALA A 385 19.60 -5.12 12.93
C ALA A 385 20.06 -3.65 12.81
N SER A 386 19.83 -3.04 11.64
CA SER A 386 20.09 -1.62 11.41
C SER A 386 19.28 -0.75 12.38
N MET A 387 17.99 -1.02 12.55
CA MET A 387 17.10 -0.22 13.40
C MET A 387 17.35 -0.39 14.90
N VAL A 388 17.78 -1.57 15.34
CA VAL A 388 18.27 -1.81 16.70
C VAL A 388 19.53 -1.00 16.96
N THR A 389 20.46 -0.97 16.01
CA THR A 389 21.72 -0.19 16.12
C THR A 389 21.44 1.31 16.19
N LEU A 390 20.46 1.81 15.42
CA LEU A 390 20.00 3.20 15.47
C LEU A 390 19.16 3.50 16.73
N GLY A 391 18.73 2.47 17.46
CA GLY A 391 17.91 2.59 18.66
C GLY A 391 16.43 2.89 18.40
N THR A 392 15.97 2.81 17.14
CA THR A 392 14.55 2.98 16.78
C THR A 392 13.71 1.77 17.17
N VAL A 393 14.27 0.56 17.08
CA VAL A 393 13.67 -0.70 17.56
C VAL A 393 14.30 -1.10 18.88
N LYS A 394 13.48 -1.41 19.90
CA LYS A 394 13.95 -1.88 21.21
C LYS A 394 13.92 -3.42 21.27
N PRO A 395 14.97 -4.08 21.80
CA PRO A 395 15.07 -5.55 21.78
C PRO A 395 13.91 -6.29 22.46
N ASN A 396 13.41 -5.77 23.58
CA ASN A 396 12.27 -6.37 24.29
C ASN A 396 10.99 -6.33 23.45
N ARG A 397 10.72 -5.23 22.74
CA ARG A 397 9.56 -5.11 21.86
C ARG A 397 9.67 -6.01 20.64
N LEU A 398 10.87 -6.14 20.10
CA LEU A 398 11.16 -7.11 19.05
C LEU A 398 10.91 -8.54 19.54
N ALA A 399 11.39 -8.90 20.73
CA ALA A 399 11.16 -10.22 21.32
C ALA A 399 9.65 -10.51 21.48
N ASP A 400 8.86 -9.53 21.95
CA ASP A 400 7.40 -9.66 22.04
C ASP A 400 6.76 -9.93 20.67
N ALA A 401 7.08 -9.10 19.66
CA ALA A 401 6.51 -9.27 18.31
C ALA A 401 6.93 -10.59 17.66
N ALA A 402 8.20 -10.96 17.80
CA ALA A 402 8.73 -12.23 17.30
C ALA A 402 8.05 -13.43 17.98
N ARG A 403 7.78 -13.35 19.28
CA ARG A 403 7.02 -14.38 20.00
C ARG A 403 5.59 -14.49 19.47
N THR A 404 4.92 -13.38 19.17
CA THR A 404 3.58 -13.40 18.56
C THR A 404 3.60 -14.03 17.18
N ALA A 405 4.55 -13.68 16.32
CA ALA A 405 4.70 -14.28 15.00
C ALA A 405 5.00 -15.78 15.08
N ALA A 406 5.93 -16.19 15.94
CA ALA A 406 6.30 -17.58 16.15
C ALA A 406 5.12 -18.41 16.69
N ALA A 407 4.36 -17.88 17.65
CA ALA A 407 3.16 -18.53 18.19
C ALA A 407 2.03 -18.67 17.14
N ALA A 408 2.01 -17.82 16.11
CA ALA A 408 1.15 -17.97 14.94
C ALA A 408 1.66 -18.99 13.92
N GLY A 409 2.73 -19.74 14.25
CA GLY A 409 3.25 -20.84 13.45
C GLY A 409 4.46 -20.50 12.58
N ALA A 410 5.00 -19.27 12.67
CA ALA A 410 6.12 -18.78 11.85
C ALA A 410 7.51 -19.05 12.48
N TYR A 411 7.72 -20.20 13.12
CA TYR A 411 8.95 -20.48 13.88
C TYR A 411 10.22 -20.44 13.01
N ALA A 412 10.21 -21.09 11.84
CA ALA A 412 11.35 -21.11 10.92
C ALA A 412 11.61 -19.73 10.33
N THR A 413 10.56 -19.01 9.93
CA THR A 413 10.64 -17.63 9.42
C THR A 413 11.24 -16.69 10.48
N VAL A 414 10.71 -16.74 11.71
CA VAL A 414 11.20 -15.89 12.81
C VAL A 414 12.65 -16.23 13.15
N TRP A 415 13.04 -17.51 13.15
CA TRP A 415 14.44 -17.88 13.30
C TRP A 415 15.32 -17.25 12.21
N ALA A 416 14.95 -17.37 10.94
CA ALA A 416 15.71 -16.82 9.81
C ALA A 416 15.89 -15.29 9.94
N VAL A 417 14.85 -14.58 10.40
CA VAL A 417 14.93 -13.14 10.70
C VAL A 417 15.88 -12.87 11.88
N LEU A 418 15.68 -13.55 13.02
CA LEU A 418 16.46 -13.30 14.23
C LEU A 418 17.94 -13.66 14.09
N ALA A 419 18.27 -14.67 13.28
CA ALA A 419 19.66 -15.05 13.00
C ALA A 419 20.48 -13.89 12.43
N GLU A 420 19.87 -13.00 11.64
CA GLU A 420 20.51 -11.79 11.10
C GLU A 420 20.54 -10.63 12.11
N VAL A 421 19.64 -10.61 13.10
CA VAL A 421 19.56 -9.55 14.12
C VAL A 421 20.54 -9.78 15.27
N LEU A 422 20.76 -11.04 15.67
CA LEU A 422 21.56 -11.41 16.83
C LEU A 422 23.00 -10.83 16.83
N PRO A 423 23.74 -10.79 15.70
CA PRO A 423 25.06 -10.17 15.67
C PRO A 423 25.07 -8.69 16.11
N ALA A 424 24.04 -7.91 15.76
CA ALA A 424 23.92 -6.50 16.15
C ALA A 424 23.49 -6.30 17.62
N LEU A 425 22.92 -7.33 18.26
CA LEU A 425 22.47 -7.27 19.66
C LEU A 425 23.53 -7.69 20.68
N LEU A 426 24.52 -8.46 20.25
CA LEU A 426 25.51 -9.07 21.14
C LEU A 426 26.81 -8.24 21.15
N PRO A 427 27.57 -8.23 22.26
CA PRO A 427 27.39 -9.06 23.47
C PRO A 427 26.59 -8.42 24.61
N SER A 428 26.15 -7.17 24.49
CA SER A 428 25.77 -6.37 25.67
C SER A 428 24.56 -5.45 25.51
N VAL A 429 23.74 -5.61 24.47
CA VAL A 429 22.50 -4.83 24.37
C VAL A 429 21.49 -5.32 25.42
N ARG A 430 20.96 -4.39 26.23
CA ARG A 430 19.91 -4.68 27.21
C ARG A 430 18.69 -5.29 26.50
N GLY A 431 18.22 -6.44 26.99
CA GLY A 431 17.11 -7.18 26.38
C GLY A 431 17.53 -8.22 25.34
N ALA A 432 18.82 -8.33 24.99
CA ALA A 432 19.28 -9.37 24.05
C ALA A 432 18.97 -10.80 24.52
N GLY A 433 18.94 -11.05 25.84
CA GLY A 433 18.53 -12.34 26.41
C GLY A 433 17.07 -12.71 26.16
N GLU A 434 16.17 -11.74 25.97
CA GLU A 434 14.77 -12.02 25.61
C GLU A 434 14.66 -12.43 24.14
N VAL A 435 15.41 -11.76 23.26
CA VAL A 435 15.48 -12.11 21.83
C VAL A 435 16.11 -13.50 21.64
N LEU A 436 17.20 -13.79 22.36
CA LEU A 436 17.82 -15.13 22.35
C LEU A 436 16.85 -16.22 22.82
N ALA A 437 16.01 -15.95 23.83
CA ALA A 437 15.02 -16.92 24.29
C ALA A 437 14.00 -17.27 23.20
N VAL A 438 13.53 -16.27 22.44
CA VAL A 438 12.62 -16.50 21.30
C VAL A 438 13.34 -17.24 20.19
N ALA A 439 14.59 -16.88 19.88
CA ALA A 439 15.38 -17.55 18.86
C ALA A 439 15.60 -19.04 19.18
N ALA A 440 15.98 -19.36 20.42
CA ALA A 440 16.13 -20.74 20.88
C ALA A 440 14.84 -21.54 20.74
N GLU A 441 13.71 -20.98 21.18
CA GLU A 441 12.39 -21.59 21.01
C GLU A 441 12.04 -21.83 19.54
N CYS A 442 12.33 -20.86 18.65
CA CYS A 442 12.10 -21.00 17.22
C CYS A 442 12.93 -22.12 16.60
N VAL A 443 14.21 -22.25 16.97
CA VAL A 443 15.08 -23.35 16.52
C VAL A 443 14.55 -24.70 16.98
N GLU A 444 14.20 -24.83 18.27
CA GLU A 444 13.66 -26.07 18.84
C GLU A 444 12.35 -26.52 18.16
N ARG A 445 11.46 -25.56 17.84
CA ARG A 445 10.14 -25.86 17.26
C ARG A 445 10.18 -26.08 15.75
N SER A 446 11.09 -25.42 15.05
CA SER A 446 11.27 -25.61 13.60
C SER A 446 12.23 -26.76 13.28
N GLY A 447 13.01 -27.24 14.25
CA GLY A 447 14.09 -28.20 14.01
C GLY A 447 15.25 -27.60 13.20
N ALA A 448 15.41 -26.27 13.24
CA ALA A 448 16.48 -25.61 12.53
C ALA A 448 17.85 -26.14 12.99
N SER A 449 18.75 -26.45 12.05
CA SER A 449 20.10 -26.87 12.39
C SER A 449 21.14 -26.19 11.51
N GLY A 450 22.36 -26.07 12.05
CA GLY A 450 23.47 -25.39 11.40
C GLY A 450 24.44 -24.76 12.41
N PRO A 451 25.50 -24.09 11.93
CA PRO A 451 26.43 -23.40 12.81
C PRO A 451 25.74 -22.22 13.51
N ALA A 452 25.98 -22.07 14.82
CA ALA A 452 25.56 -20.88 15.54
C ALA A 452 26.31 -19.63 15.03
N PRO A 453 25.65 -18.45 14.95
CA PRO A 453 26.34 -17.19 14.66
C PRO A 453 27.51 -16.98 15.63
N ALA A 454 28.62 -16.41 15.15
CA ALA A 454 29.86 -16.31 15.91
C ALA A 454 29.67 -15.56 17.25
N GLU A 455 28.87 -14.49 17.25
CA GLU A 455 28.55 -13.69 18.41
C GLU A 455 27.73 -14.48 19.45
N VAL A 456 26.85 -15.37 18.99
CA VAL A 456 26.08 -16.28 19.85
C VAL A 456 27.00 -17.31 20.49
N ALA A 457 27.89 -17.93 19.70
CA ALA A 457 28.87 -18.88 20.23
C ALA A 457 29.81 -18.23 21.25
N ALA A 458 30.28 -17.02 20.98
CA ALA A 458 31.08 -16.24 21.92
C ALA A 458 30.31 -15.92 23.21
N ALA A 459 29.04 -15.55 23.11
CA ALA A 459 28.18 -15.32 24.27
C ALA A 459 27.96 -16.60 25.11
N ALA A 460 27.77 -17.75 24.45
CA ALA A 460 27.58 -19.04 25.10
C ALA A 460 28.83 -19.52 25.87
N ALA A 461 30.02 -19.19 25.35
CA ALA A 461 31.31 -19.53 25.94
C ALA A 461 31.68 -18.69 27.19
N ARG A 462 30.95 -17.60 27.47
CA ARG A 462 31.23 -16.75 28.64
C ARG A 462 30.97 -17.49 29.94
N THR A 463 31.76 -17.18 30.96
CA THR A 463 31.52 -17.58 32.35
C THR A 463 30.36 -16.78 32.94
N GLY A 464 29.42 -17.45 33.62
CA GLY A 464 28.26 -16.83 34.26
C GLY A 464 26.94 -17.55 34.00
N SER A 465 25.89 -17.07 34.67
CA SER A 465 24.54 -17.62 34.67
C SER A 465 23.47 -16.59 34.29
N SER A 466 23.87 -15.47 33.67
CA SER A 466 22.90 -14.48 33.21
C SER A 466 21.99 -15.07 32.13
N ARG A 467 20.77 -14.54 32.01
CA ARG A 467 19.80 -14.98 30.98
C ARG A 467 20.40 -14.96 29.57
N LEU A 468 21.22 -13.96 29.25
CA LEU A 468 21.90 -13.88 27.96
C LEU A 468 22.78 -15.12 27.72
N VAL A 469 23.58 -15.51 28.71
CA VAL A 469 24.50 -16.65 28.62
C VAL A 469 23.72 -17.97 28.59
N SER A 470 22.68 -18.12 29.41
CA SER A 470 21.87 -19.35 29.44
C SER A 470 21.14 -19.57 28.12
N GLU A 471 20.48 -18.55 27.57
CA GLU A 471 19.76 -18.66 26.30
C GLU A 471 20.69 -18.79 25.10
N ALA A 472 21.89 -18.18 25.13
CA ALA A 472 22.91 -18.40 24.08
C ALA A 472 23.39 -19.86 24.04
N ARG A 473 23.58 -20.50 25.22
CA ARG A 473 23.90 -21.93 25.30
C ARG A 473 22.74 -22.79 24.79
N ARG A 474 21.51 -22.50 25.22
CA ARG A 474 20.30 -23.20 24.76
C ARG A 474 20.18 -23.16 23.24
N LEU A 475 20.33 -21.97 22.64
CA LEU A 475 20.30 -21.79 21.19
C LEU A 475 21.41 -22.59 20.49
N THR A 476 22.65 -22.55 21.02
CA THR A 476 23.78 -23.28 20.45
C THR A 476 23.56 -24.81 20.48
N SER A 477 23.03 -25.32 21.60
CA SER A 477 22.69 -26.74 21.74
C SER A 477 21.59 -27.16 20.76
N ALA A 478 20.50 -26.39 20.68
CA ALA A 478 19.39 -26.65 19.78
C ALA A 478 19.83 -26.71 18.30
N LEU A 479 20.67 -25.75 17.87
CA LEU A 479 21.21 -25.71 16.49
C LEU A 479 22.16 -26.90 16.18
N SER A 480 22.80 -27.44 17.21
CA SER A 480 23.69 -28.59 17.10
C SER A 480 22.96 -29.94 17.22
N GLY A 481 21.64 -29.93 17.45
CA GLY A 481 20.85 -31.13 17.69
C GLY A 481 21.20 -31.86 18.99
N ARG A 482 21.66 -31.13 20.01
CA ARG A 482 22.08 -31.68 21.32
C ARG A 482 21.19 -31.23 22.47
#